data_AF-A0A8J7X099-F1
#
_entry.id   AF-A0A8J7X099-F1
#
_cell.length_a   1.000
_cell.length_b   1.000
_cell.length_c   1.000
_cell.angle_alpha   90.00
_cell.angle_beta   90.00
_cell.angle_gamma   90.00
#
_symmetry.space_group_name_H-M   'P 1'
#
loop_
_entity.id
_entity.type
_entity.pdbx_description
1 polymer ?
#
loop_
_entity_poly.entity_id
_entity_poly.type
_entity_poly.pdbx_seq_one_letter_code
_entity_poly.pdbx_strand_id
1 'polypeptide(L)'
;MKHVVALLLLAVFVSGCICTDKVKDLTSKIKPEGGDESLCPVNYIQVGTDCCLDLNDNSICDKDEETETTYSEAPTTVEETTSTLDESTTLIETTSTIQTTSTVLVTTTAPPQIACSTNSDCGERREERICKDGDVYLQSISPYCRTPGSPQSECINKVSLSGQTIASPAKPIDDCDEGCQDGFCL
;
A
#
# COMPACT_ATOMS: atom_id res chain seq x y z
N MET A 1 26.06 -6.81 83.01
CA MET A 1 24.85 -6.29 82.31
C MET A 1 25.16 -5.73 80.91
N LYS A 2 26.20 -6.24 80.21
CA LYS A 2 26.53 -5.85 78.82
C LYS A 2 26.05 -6.87 77.77
N HIS A 3 25.60 -8.05 78.19
CA HIS A 3 25.14 -9.12 77.27
C HIS A 3 23.61 -9.16 77.09
N VAL A 4 22.83 -8.40 77.86
CA VAL A 4 21.36 -8.36 77.72
C VAL A 4 20.92 -7.30 76.70
N VAL A 5 21.74 -6.25 76.49
CA VAL A 5 21.46 -5.18 75.51
C VAL A 5 21.74 -5.64 74.06
N ALA A 6 22.61 -6.63 73.87
CA ALA A 6 22.93 -7.16 72.55
C ALA A 6 21.83 -8.06 71.93
N LEU A 7 20.92 -8.59 72.76
CA LEU A 7 19.85 -9.48 72.28
C LEU A 7 18.53 -8.76 71.99
N LEU A 8 18.42 -7.47 72.36
CA LEU A 8 17.22 -6.65 72.13
C LEU A 8 17.33 -5.73 70.90
N LEU A 9 18.51 -5.69 70.25
CA LEU A 9 18.75 -4.95 68.99
C LEU A 9 18.64 -5.82 67.72
N LEU A 10 18.40 -7.13 67.86
CA LEU A 10 18.30 -8.08 66.75
C LEU A 10 16.86 -8.32 66.24
N ALA A 11 15.87 -7.56 66.75
CA ALA A 11 14.45 -7.74 66.43
C ALA A 11 13.79 -6.57 65.65
N VAL A 12 14.56 -5.63 65.08
CA VAL A 12 13.99 -4.42 64.41
C VAL A 12 14.42 -4.25 62.93
N PHE A 13 15.09 -5.21 62.31
CA PHE A 13 15.50 -5.06 60.91
C PHE A 13 15.30 -6.33 60.08
N VAL A 14 14.06 -6.69 59.73
CA VAL A 14 13.73 -7.25 58.39
C VAL A 14 12.23 -7.11 58.08
N SER A 15 11.73 -5.88 57.91
CA SER A 15 10.44 -5.65 57.23
C SER A 15 10.60 -4.56 56.16
N GLY A 16 11.59 -4.78 55.29
CA GLY A 16 11.70 -4.12 54.00
C GLY A 16 11.73 -5.20 52.93
N CYS A 17 10.62 -5.37 52.21
CA CYS A 17 10.61 -6.12 50.96
C CYS A 17 11.49 -5.35 49.97
N ILE A 18 12.73 -5.82 49.82
CA ILE A 18 13.57 -5.47 48.69
C ILE A 18 13.00 -6.27 47.51
N CYS A 19 12.23 -5.63 46.65
CA CYS A 19 11.94 -6.15 45.32
C CYS A 19 13.22 -5.96 44.50
N THR A 20 14.11 -6.95 44.51
CA THR A 20 15.22 -7.02 43.55
C THR A 20 14.91 -8.07 42.50
N ASP A 21 15.04 -7.63 41.26
CA ASP A 21 14.86 -8.38 40.03
C ASP A 21 15.62 -9.70 40.01
N LYS A 22 14.88 -10.77 39.72
CA LYS A 22 15.41 -12.01 39.15
C LYS A 22 14.72 -12.20 37.81
N VAL A 23 15.29 -11.56 36.79
CA VAL A 23 15.14 -11.94 35.39
C VAL A 23 15.69 -13.36 35.23
N LYS A 24 14.83 -14.31 34.88
CA LYS A 24 15.09 -15.58 34.17
C LYS A 24 13.88 -16.50 34.37
N ASP A 25 12.93 -16.46 33.45
CA ASP A 25 12.58 -17.66 32.67
C ASP A 25 11.70 -17.28 31.47
N LEU A 26 12.34 -16.94 30.34
CA LEU A 26 11.72 -16.97 29.02
C LEU A 26 11.68 -18.42 28.56
N THR A 27 10.69 -19.20 28.98
CA THR A 27 10.16 -20.31 28.18
C THR A 27 8.75 -20.72 28.63
N SER A 28 7.85 -19.75 28.79
CA SER A 28 6.42 -20.05 28.80
C SER A 28 5.96 -20.29 27.37
N LYS A 29 5.80 -21.56 27.01
CA LYS A 29 4.90 -22.07 25.97
C LYS A 29 3.69 -21.14 25.78
N ILE A 30 3.62 -20.45 24.64
CA ILE A 30 2.36 -19.92 24.13
C ILE A 30 2.05 -20.66 22.83
N LYS A 31 1.24 -21.70 22.98
CA LYS A 31 0.22 -22.17 22.03
C LYS A 31 -0.70 -23.11 22.83
N PRO A 32 -2.02 -23.21 22.58
CA PRO A 32 -2.84 -22.67 21.47
C PRO A 32 -4.08 -21.90 22.00
N GLU A 33 -4.93 -21.19 21.25
CA GLU A 33 -5.91 -21.62 20.24
C GLU A 33 -6.60 -20.38 19.62
N GLY A 34 -6.98 -20.48 18.34
CA GLY A 34 -8.24 -19.90 17.84
C GLY A 34 -8.37 -18.39 17.71
N GLY A 35 -7.72 -17.83 16.70
CA GLY A 35 -7.98 -16.49 16.19
C GLY A 35 -6.85 -16.08 15.28
N ASP A 36 -7.07 -16.10 13.97
CA ASP A 36 -6.13 -15.54 12.98
C ASP A 36 -6.02 -14.03 13.23
N GLU A 37 -5.20 -13.64 14.21
CA GLU A 37 -4.58 -12.34 14.19
C GLU A 37 -3.74 -12.32 12.91
N SER A 38 -4.22 -11.59 11.90
CA SER A 38 -3.46 -11.34 10.69
C SER A 38 -2.15 -10.68 11.08
N LEU A 39 -1.10 -11.49 11.17
CA LEU A 39 0.29 -11.09 11.47
C LEU A 39 0.93 -10.33 10.32
N CYS A 40 0.18 -10.12 9.24
CA CYS A 40 0.70 -9.48 8.07
C CYS A 40 0.96 -7.99 8.32
N PRO A 41 2.04 -7.44 7.75
CA PRO A 41 2.25 -6.00 7.69
C PRO A 41 1.03 -5.30 7.10
N VAL A 42 0.83 -4.03 7.45
CA VAL A 42 -0.21 -3.22 6.82
C VAL A 42 -0.04 -3.26 5.29
N ASN A 43 -1.16 -3.35 4.56
CA ASN A 43 -1.24 -3.56 3.09
C ASN A 43 -0.92 -4.97 2.60
N TYR A 44 -0.90 -5.94 3.51
CA TYR A 44 -0.79 -7.35 3.17
C TYR A 44 -1.97 -8.11 3.75
N ILE A 45 -2.48 -9.09 2.99
CA ILE A 45 -3.48 -10.05 3.43
C ILE A 45 -2.84 -11.40 3.75
N GLN A 46 -3.47 -12.15 4.66
CA GLN A 46 -3.06 -13.50 5.01
C GLN A 46 -3.64 -14.50 4.00
N VAL A 47 -2.77 -15.19 3.26
CA VAL A 47 -3.14 -16.26 2.33
C VAL A 47 -2.51 -17.56 2.83
N GLY A 48 -3.31 -18.37 3.54
CA GLY A 48 -2.79 -19.55 4.23
C GLY A 48 -1.85 -19.15 5.38
N THR A 49 -0.57 -19.51 5.26
CA THR A 49 0.46 -19.15 6.24
C THR A 49 1.33 -17.96 5.81
N ASP A 50 1.15 -17.46 4.59
CA ASP A 50 2.00 -16.44 4.00
C ASP A 50 1.26 -15.10 3.88
N CYS A 51 2.01 -14.00 3.84
CA CYS A 51 1.47 -12.67 3.62
C CYS A 51 1.61 -12.28 2.15
N CYS A 52 0.50 -11.95 1.51
CA CYS A 52 0.49 -11.40 0.16
C CYS A 52 0.19 -9.90 0.18
N LEU A 53 0.86 -9.14 -0.68
CA LEU A 53 0.54 -7.74 -0.91
C LEU A 53 -0.88 -7.61 -1.46
N ASP A 54 -1.68 -6.77 -0.84
CA ASP A 54 -3.02 -6.34 -1.29
C ASP A 54 -3.05 -4.82 -1.17
N LEU A 55 -2.66 -4.17 -2.25
CA LEU A 55 -2.42 -2.74 -2.21
C LEU A 55 -3.71 -1.95 -2.42
N ASN A 56 -4.69 -2.53 -3.12
CA ASN A 56 -5.99 -1.92 -3.37
C ASN A 56 -7.09 -2.31 -2.33
N ASP A 57 -6.75 -3.10 -1.31
CA ASP A 57 -7.62 -3.59 -0.23
C ASP A 57 -8.85 -4.37 -0.72
N ASN A 58 -8.75 -5.05 -1.86
CA ASN A 58 -9.85 -5.85 -2.39
C ASN A 58 -9.86 -7.30 -1.87
N SER A 59 -8.94 -7.64 -0.95
CA SER A 59 -8.75 -8.98 -0.40
C SER A 59 -8.34 -10.04 -1.43
N ILE A 60 -7.81 -9.60 -2.56
CA ILE A 60 -7.15 -10.42 -3.57
C ILE A 60 -5.68 -10.06 -3.53
N CYS A 61 -4.86 -11.09 -3.66
CA CYS A 61 -3.42 -10.95 -3.66
C CYS A 61 -3.00 -10.27 -4.98
N ASP A 62 -2.25 -9.16 -4.93
CA ASP A 62 -1.89 -8.36 -6.12
C ASP A 62 -1.23 -9.18 -7.25
N LYS A 63 -0.50 -10.25 -6.90
CA LYS A 63 0.12 -11.15 -7.89
C LYS A 63 -0.87 -12.11 -8.56
N ASP A 64 -2.04 -12.31 -7.95
CA ASP A 64 -3.12 -13.14 -8.42
C ASP A 64 -4.19 -12.28 -9.15
N GLU A 65 -4.02 -10.96 -9.17
CA GLU A 65 -4.76 -10.02 -10.01
C GLU A 65 -4.24 -10.05 -11.46
N GLU A 66 -4.29 -11.21 -12.10
CA GLU A 66 -4.17 -11.23 -13.55
C GLU A 66 -5.51 -10.83 -14.16
N THR A 67 -5.43 -9.90 -15.11
CA THR A 67 -6.54 -9.33 -15.87
C THR A 67 -7.50 -10.40 -16.42
N GLU A 68 -8.57 -10.70 -15.68
CA GLU A 68 -9.82 -11.16 -16.29
C GLU A 68 -10.43 -9.96 -17.02
N THR A 69 -9.84 -9.67 -18.19
CA THR A 69 -10.56 -8.96 -19.25
C THR A 69 -11.71 -9.87 -19.64
N THR A 70 -12.85 -9.65 -18.97
CA THR A 70 -14.15 -10.17 -19.40
C THR A 70 -14.48 -9.43 -20.70
N TYR A 71 -13.89 -9.88 -21.80
CA TYR A 71 -14.40 -9.64 -23.13
C TYR A 71 -15.77 -10.34 -23.18
N SER A 72 -16.84 -9.55 -23.05
CA SER A 72 -18.16 -9.96 -23.48
C SER A 72 -18.08 -10.25 -24.99
N GLU A 73 -18.04 -11.53 -25.35
CA GLU A 73 -18.06 -11.99 -26.74
C GLU A 73 -19.41 -11.69 -27.42
N ALA A 74 -19.31 -11.09 -28.62
CA ALA A 74 -20.12 -11.33 -29.84
C ALA A 74 -21.54 -10.69 -29.95
N PRO A 75 -22.08 -10.46 -31.19
CA PRO A 75 -21.88 -11.28 -32.38
C PRO A 75 -21.18 -10.61 -33.57
N THR A 76 -20.21 -11.36 -34.10
CA THR A 76 -20.05 -11.76 -35.51
C THR A 76 -21.01 -11.13 -36.52
N THR A 77 -20.44 -10.38 -37.49
CA THR A 77 -20.81 -10.51 -38.90
C THR A 77 -19.55 -10.41 -39.74
N VAL A 78 -19.20 -11.54 -40.33
CA VAL A 78 -18.30 -11.69 -41.46
C VAL A 78 -18.83 -10.87 -42.64
N GLU A 79 -17.98 -10.04 -43.25
CA GLU A 79 -17.99 -9.93 -44.71
C GLU A 79 -16.59 -9.55 -45.23
N GLU A 80 -16.01 -10.54 -45.88
CA GLU A 80 -14.84 -10.52 -46.73
C GLU A 80 -15.24 -9.87 -48.06
N THR A 81 -14.54 -8.84 -48.55
CA THR A 81 -14.55 -8.53 -49.98
C THR A 81 -13.24 -7.91 -50.43
N THR A 82 -12.55 -8.71 -51.23
CA THR A 82 -11.37 -8.46 -52.06
C THR A 82 -11.76 -7.69 -53.34
N SER A 83 -10.76 -7.13 -54.04
CA SER A 83 -10.76 -6.46 -55.38
C SER A 83 -11.02 -4.95 -55.38
N THR A 84 -10.33 -4.09 -56.12
CA THR A 84 -9.35 -4.21 -57.23
C THR A 84 -8.70 -2.85 -57.46
N LEU A 85 -7.45 -2.81 -57.92
CA LEU A 85 -6.90 -1.66 -58.66
C LEU A 85 -7.74 -1.44 -59.93
N ASP A 86 -8.16 -0.20 -60.19
CA ASP A 86 -8.09 0.33 -61.55
C ASP A 86 -8.05 1.86 -61.57
N GLU A 87 -7.51 2.31 -62.69
CA GLU A 87 -6.91 3.58 -63.04
C GLU A 87 -7.95 4.59 -63.53
N SER A 88 -7.54 5.86 -63.49
CA SER A 88 -7.81 6.87 -64.53
C SER A 88 -9.01 7.84 -64.39
N THR A 89 -8.63 9.08 -64.68
CA THR A 89 -9.39 10.15 -65.35
C THR A 89 -9.95 11.29 -64.49
N THR A 90 -9.13 12.33 -64.46
CA THR A 90 -9.42 13.76 -64.27
C THR A 90 -10.61 14.25 -65.10
N LEU A 91 -11.60 14.89 -64.47
CA LEU A 91 -12.34 16.01 -65.08
C LEU A 91 -12.66 17.06 -64.02
N ILE A 92 -12.47 18.31 -64.44
CA ILE A 92 -12.47 19.54 -63.67
C ILE A 92 -13.88 20.12 -63.78
N GLU A 93 -14.60 20.28 -62.67
CA GLU A 93 -15.76 21.16 -62.60
C GLU A 93 -15.63 22.09 -61.39
N THR A 94 -15.23 23.32 -61.69
CA THR A 94 -15.31 24.47 -60.79
C THR A 94 -16.76 24.88 -60.60
N THR A 95 -17.37 24.45 -59.49
CA THR A 95 -18.66 24.96 -59.04
C THR A 95 -18.46 25.76 -57.75
N SER A 96 -18.53 27.09 -57.89
CA SER A 96 -18.44 28.06 -56.81
C SER A 96 -19.63 27.87 -55.88
N THR A 97 -19.38 27.32 -54.68
CA THR A 97 -20.38 27.18 -53.63
C THR A 97 -19.94 28.02 -52.44
N ILE A 98 -20.74 29.02 -52.12
CA ILE A 98 -20.60 29.92 -50.97
C ILE A 98 -20.49 29.10 -49.68
N GLN A 99 -19.28 29.09 -49.13
CA GLN A 99 -18.91 28.39 -47.91
C GLN A 99 -19.51 29.11 -46.71
N THR A 100 -20.58 28.55 -46.16
CA THR A 100 -21.06 28.96 -44.84
C THR A 100 -20.25 28.16 -43.83
N THR A 101 -19.25 28.80 -43.21
CA THR A 101 -18.42 28.19 -42.17
C THR A 101 -19.27 27.95 -40.93
N SER A 102 -19.94 26.80 -40.88
CA SER A 102 -20.53 26.28 -39.66
C SER A 102 -19.41 25.57 -38.91
N THR A 103 -18.85 26.25 -37.91
CA THR A 103 -17.82 25.69 -37.04
C THR A 103 -18.49 24.65 -36.12
N VAL A 104 -18.59 23.42 -36.60
CA VAL A 104 -18.91 22.28 -35.75
C VAL A 104 -17.69 22.06 -34.87
N LEU A 105 -17.80 22.41 -33.59
CA LEU A 105 -16.83 22.03 -32.57
C LEU A 105 -16.86 20.51 -32.44
N VAL A 106 -16.09 19.83 -33.29
CA VAL A 106 -15.79 18.41 -33.15
C VAL A 106 -14.96 18.31 -31.88
N THR A 107 -15.64 17.95 -30.79
CA THR A 107 -14.95 17.60 -29.54
C THR A 107 -14.39 16.22 -29.76
N THR A 108 -13.22 16.14 -30.38
CA THR A 108 -12.48 14.88 -30.55
C THR A 108 -12.09 14.41 -29.16
N THR A 109 -12.96 13.60 -28.54
CA THR A 109 -12.66 12.98 -27.26
C THR A 109 -11.53 12.01 -27.54
N ALA A 110 -10.31 12.35 -27.11
CA ALA A 110 -9.18 11.44 -27.18
C ALA A 110 -9.61 10.10 -26.56
N PRO A 111 -9.18 8.96 -27.13
CA PRO A 111 -9.48 7.67 -26.52
C PRO A 111 -9.05 7.73 -25.05
N PRO A 112 -9.91 7.25 -24.13
CA PRO A 112 -9.63 7.32 -22.71
C PRO A 112 -8.26 6.71 -22.45
N GLN A 113 -7.33 7.55 -21.95
CA GLN A 113 -5.98 7.09 -21.65
C GLN A 113 -6.05 6.23 -20.40
N ILE A 114 -5.71 4.96 -20.53
CA ILE A 114 -5.52 4.08 -19.38
C ILE A 114 -4.21 4.52 -18.72
N ALA A 115 -4.31 5.09 -17.52
CA ALA A 115 -3.18 5.56 -16.73
C ALA A 115 -2.33 4.41 -16.19
N CYS A 116 -2.95 3.28 -15.83
CA CYS A 116 -2.27 2.08 -15.36
C CYS A 116 -3.12 0.83 -15.58
N SER A 117 -2.45 -0.31 -15.79
CA SER A 117 -3.08 -1.63 -15.92
C SER A 117 -2.64 -2.60 -14.82
N THR A 118 -1.53 -2.32 -14.15
CA THR A 118 -0.99 -3.08 -13.01
C THR A 118 -0.32 -2.13 -12.01
N ASN A 119 -0.06 -2.59 -10.79
CA ASN A 119 0.65 -1.79 -9.78
C ASN A 119 2.07 -1.39 -10.23
N SER A 120 2.72 -2.22 -11.04
CA SER A 120 4.05 -1.96 -11.60
C SER A 120 4.11 -0.74 -12.53
N ASP A 121 2.98 -0.32 -13.10
CA ASP A 121 2.91 0.88 -13.94
C ASP A 121 3.03 2.18 -13.12
N CYS A 122 2.80 2.11 -11.81
CA CYS A 122 2.76 3.26 -10.92
C CYS A 122 4.10 3.60 -10.25
N GLY A 123 5.16 2.86 -10.59
CA GLY A 123 6.52 3.09 -10.11
C GLY A 123 6.93 2.15 -8.98
N GLU A 124 8.08 2.46 -8.37
CA GLU A 124 8.68 1.63 -7.33
C GLU A 124 8.27 2.07 -5.92
N ARG A 125 8.31 1.10 -4.98
CA ARG A 125 8.18 1.37 -3.55
C ARG A 125 9.35 2.23 -3.09
N ARG A 126 9.05 3.23 -2.25
CA ARG A 126 10.05 4.07 -1.60
C ARG A 126 9.82 4.20 -0.11
N GLU A 127 10.86 4.62 0.60
CA GLU A 127 10.83 4.85 2.04
C GLU A 127 11.29 6.27 2.35
N GLU A 128 10.62 6.92 3.30
CA GLU A 128 10.88 8.29 3.71
C GLU A 128 10.96 8.37 5.24
N ARG A 129 11.94 9.11 5.77
CA ARG A 129 12.02 9.40 7.21
C ARG A 129 11.08 10.56 7.52
N ILE A 130 10.23 10.39 8.52
CA ILE A 130 9.25 11.40 8.92
C ILE A 130 9.28 11.61 10.43
N CYS A 131 8.88 12.79 10.88
CA CYS A 131 8.64 13.07 12.29
C CYS A 131 7.20 12.75 12.66
N LYS A 132 7.00 11.97 13.71
CA LYS A 132 5.68 11.70 14.28
C LYS A 132 5.80 11.59 15.80
N ASP A 133 4.91 12.27 16.52
CA ASP A 133 4.85 12.22 17.99
C ASP A 133 6.16 12.60 18.72
N GLY A 134 7.05 13.36 18.06
CA GLY A 134 8.36 13.76 18.60
C GLY A 134 9.52 12.91 18.10
N ASP A 135 9.26 11.71 17.60
CA ASP A 135 10.27 10.74 17.18
C ASP A 135 10.39 10.62 15.66
N VAL A 136 11.46 9.99 15.19
CA VAL A 136 11.64 9.64 13.77
C VAL A 136 11.01 8.27 13.50
N TYR A 137 10.16 8.21 12.48
CA TYR A 137 9.61 6.96 11.94
C TYR A 137 10.02 6.78 10.48
N LEU A 138 10.09 5.52 10.05
CA LEU A 138 10.25 5.16 8.65
C LEU A 138 8.86 4.96 8.03
N GLN A 139 8.53 5.75 7.01
CA GLN A 139 7.30 5.65 6.24
C GLN A 139 7.56 4.90 4.93
N SER A 140 6.81 3.84 4.66
CA SER A 140 6.81 3.14 3.38
C SER A 140 5.68 3.65 2.50
N ILE A 141 6.04 4.06 1.28
CA ILE A 141 5.13 4.54 0.24
C ILE A 141 5.13 3.51 -0.88
N SER A 142 3.98 2.88 -1.07
CA SER A 142 3.77 1.87 -2.11
C SER A 142 2.76 2.40 -3.12
N PRO A 143 3.19 2.76 -4.34
CA PRO A 143 2.27 3.19 -5.39
C PRO A 143 1.50 2.01 -5.97
N TYR A 144 0.23 2.21 -6.33
CA TYR A 144 -0.66 1.17 -6.85
C TYR A 144 -1.65 1.71 -7.86
N CYS A 145 -2.14 0.82 -8.69
CA CYS A 145 -3.13 1.15 -9.70
C CYS A 145 -4.54 0.95 -9.15
N ARG A 146 -5.30 2.04 -9.01
CA ARG A 146 -6.73 1.97 -8.74
C ARG A 146 -7.48 1.78 -10.04
N THR A 147 -8.45 0.86 -10.07
CA THR A 147 -9.26 0.51 -11.26
C THR A 147 -8.41 0.13 -12.49
N PRO A 148 -7.55 -0.90 -12.39
CA PRO A 148 -6.60 -1.23 -13.46
C PRO A 148 -7.27 -1.52 -14.80
N GLY A 149 -6.65 -1.08 -15.90
CA GLY A 149 -7.09 -1.41 -17.26
C GLY A 149 -8.34 -0.66 -17.73
N SER A 150 -8.79 0.36 -16.98
CA SER A 150 -9.99 1.14 -17.30
C SER A 150 -9.67 2.61 -17.61
N PRO A 151 -10.58 3.35 -18.29
CA PRO A 151 -10.52 4.80 -18.40
C PRO A 151 -10.43 5.57 -17.08
N GLN A 152 -10.86 4.94 -15.97
CA GLN A 152 -10.84 5.50 -14.62
C GLN A 152 -9.61 5.07 -13.82
N SER A 153 -8.65 4.39 -14.48
CA SER A 153 -7.43 3.95 -13.82
C SER A 153 -6.63 5.13 -13.30
N GLU A 154 -6.07 5.04 -12.10
CA GLU A 154 -5.26 6.09 -11.50
C GLU A 154 -4.17 5.51 -10.58
N CYS A 155 -2.95 6.05 -10.66
CA CYS A 155 -1.87 5.68 -9.74
C CYS A 155 -1.98 6.43 -8.41
N ILE A 156 -2.03 5.69 -7.31
CA ILE A 156 -2.25 6.21 -5.96
C ILE A 156 -1.16 5.71 -5.04
N ASN A 157 -0.78 6.54 -4.06
CA ASN A 157 0.17 6.16 -3.04
C ASN A 157 -0.55 5.61 -1.81
N LYS A 158 -0.23 4.38 -1.41
CA LYS A 158 -0.57 3.86 -0.10
C LYS A 158 0.59 4.06 0.85
N VAL A 159 0.30 4.61 2.02
CA VAL A 159 1.29 5.03 3.00
C VAL A 159 1.14 4.21 4.26
N SER A 160 2.24 3.68 4.78
CA SER A 160 2.27 2.90 6.02
C SER A 160 3.55 3.18 6.80
N LEU A 161 3.52 2.98 8.12
CA LEU A 161 4.75 3.03 8.91
C LEU A 161 5.44 1.66 8.88
N SER A 162 6.75 1.65 8.72
CA SER A 162 7.54 0.42 8.71
C SER A 162 7.38 -0.34 10.04
N GLY A 163 7.16 -1.65 9.94
CA GLY A 163 6.91 -2.52 11.09
C GLY A 163 5.50 -2.40 11.69
N GLN A 164 4.60 -1.59 11.12
CA GLN A 164 3.19 -1.57 11.52
C GLN A 164 2.47 -2.84 11.04
N THR A 165 1.69 -3.43 11.92
CA THR A 165 0.76 -4.53 11.62
C THR A 165 -0.63 -4.17 12.17
N ILE A 166 -1.63 -5.01 11.88
CA ILE A 166 -2.97 -4.86 12.48
C ILE A 166 -2.92 -5.04 14.00
N ALA A 167 -2.05 -5.94 14.49
CA ALA A 167 -1.93 -6.30 15.90
C ALA A 167 -0.93 -5.43 16.68
N SER A 168 0.02 -4.78 16.01
CA SER A 168 1.09 -3.99 16.66
C SER A 168 1.30 -2.64 15.98
N PRO A 169 1.35 -1.53 16.76
CA PRO A 169 1.72 -0.23 16.21
C PRO A 169 3.18 -0.24 15.74
N ALA A 170 3.50 0.67 14.81
CA ALA A 170 4.88 0.94 14.43
C ALA A 170 5.68 1.46 15.62
N LYS A 171 6.97 1.13 15.64
CA LYS A 171 7.95 1.71 16.58
C LYS A 171 8.78 2.78 15.86
N PRO A 172 9.20 3.84 16.57
CA PRO A 172 10.13 4.80 16.01
C PRO A 172 11.46 4.13 15.66
N ILE A 173 12.13 4.65 14.63
CA ILE A 173 13.49 4.24 14.27
C ILE A 173 14.53 4.99 15.09
N ASP A 174 14.23 6.24 15.47
CA ASP A 174 15.03 7.05 16.40
C ASP A 174 14.06 7.72 17.40
N ASP A 175 14.30 7.51 18.69
CA ASP A 175 13.57 8.12 19.82
C ASP A 175 14.26 9.43 20.19
N CYS A 176 13.56 10.56 20.10
CA CYS A 176 14.16 11.88 20.16
C CYS A 176 13.78 12.62 21.45
N ASP A 177 14.76 12.85 22.32
CA ASP A 177 14.57 13.56 23.59
C ASP A 177 14.13 15.04 23.40
N GLU A 178 14.65 15.71 22.38
CA GLU A 178 14.38 17.13 22.08
C GLU A 178 13.36 17.34 20.94
N GLY A 179 12.75 16.25 20.46
CA GLY A 179 11.83 16.25 19.33
C GLY A 179 12.52 16.02 17.97
N CYS A 180 11.73 16.13 16.90
CA CYS A 180 12.15 15.79 15.54
C CYS A 180 11.81 16.91 14.55
N GLN A 181 12.69 17.13 13.58
CA GLN A 181 12.49 18.02 12.42
C GLN A 181 12.99 17.37 11.12
N ASP A 182 12.18 17.43 10.06
CA ASP A 182 12.51 16.94 8.70
C ASP A 182 13.03 15.49 8.64
N GLY A 183 12.57 14.63 9.56
CA GLY A 183 12.97 13.23 9.63
C GLY A 183 14.27 12.96 10.42
N PHE A 184 14.71 13.93 11.22
CA PHE A 184 15.90 13.84 12.08
C PHE A 184 15.59 14.33 13.51
N CYS A 185 16.22 13.72 14.51
CA CYS A 185 16.18 14.26 15.88
C CYS A 185 16.91 15.61 15.95
N LEU A 186 16.40 16.50 16.81
CA LEU A 186 17.02 17.79 17.13
C LEU A 186 18.21 17.64 18.08
#